data_AF-J9CH37-F1
#
_entry.id   AF-J9CH37-F1
#
_cell.length_a   1.000
_cell.length_b   1.000
_cell.length_c   1.000
_cell.angle_alpha   90.00
_cell.angle_beta   90.00
_cell.angle_gamma   90.00
#
_symmetry.space_group_name_H-M   'P 1'
#
loop_
_entity.id
_entity.type
_entity.pdbx_description
1 polymer ?
#
loop_
_entity_poly.entity_id
_entity_poly.type
_entity_poly.pdbx_seq_one_letter_code
_entity_poly.pdbx_strand_id
1 'polypeptide(L)'
;MQQLFLGMEVDNLASVPFAPRITRSAIVPAREYLSLCPQAQLLVVPDISGYVGADTLSCVLASRMYEGTDTVLLVDIGTNGEMVLSHQGAMVACST
;
A
#
# COMPACT_ATOMS: atom_id res chain seq x y z
N MET A 1 -5.53 0.27 -6.09
CA MET A 1 -6.91 -0.16 -5.76
C MET A 1 -7.60 0.67 -4.68
N GLN A 2 -6.88 1.14 -3.66
CA GLN A 2 -7.46 1.81 -2.50
C GLN A 2 -8.29 3.06 -2.83
N GLN A 3 -7.81 3.93 -3.74
CA GLN A 3 -8.57 5.12 -4.17
C GLN A 3 -9.93 4.76 -4.79
N LEU A 4 -10.02 3.72 -5.63
CA LEU A 4 -11.28 3.25 -6.20
C LEU A 4 -12.24 2.75 -5.12
N PHE A 5 -11.73 1.99 -4.15
CA PHE A 5 -12.53 1.50 -3.03
C PHE A 5 -13.14 2.64 -2.20
N LEU A 6 -12.38 3.73 -2.02
CA LEU A 6 -12.84 4.93 -1.30
C LEU A 6 -13.68 5.89 -2.16
N GLY A 7 -13.99 5.53 -3.41
CA GLY A 7 -14.75 6.41 -4.33
C GLY A 7 -14.01 7.69 -4.72
N MET A 8 -12.67 7.68 -4.65
CA MET A 8 -11.83 8.82 -5.04
C MET A 8 -11.52 8.78 -6.53
N GLU A 9 -11.37 9.96 -7.15
CA GLU A 9 -10.79 10.09 -8.49
C GLU A 9 -9.39 9.48 -8.56
N VAL A 10 -9.05 8.84 -9.69
CA VAL A 10 -7.80 8.10 -9.91
C VAL A 10 -6.92 8.67 -11.04
N ASP A 11 -7.30 9.82 -11.59
CA ASP A 11 -6.58 10.55 -12.63
C ASP A 11 -5.10 10.79 -12.30
N ASN A 12 -4.81 11.02 -11.02
CA ASN A 12 -3.46 11.22 -10.48
C ASN A 12 -2.54 10.00 -10.64
N LEU A 13 -3.10 8.80 -10.77
CA LEU A 13 -2.33 7.56 -10.97
C LEU A 13 -2.09 7.27 -12.46
N ALA A 14 -2.87 7.88 -13.36
CA ALA A 14 -2.74 7.71 -14.81
C ALA A 14 -1.88 8.80 -15.48
N SER A 15 -1.51 9.85 -14.74
CA SER A 15 -0.85 11.03 -15.29
C SER A 15 0.42 11.38 -14.53
N VAL A 16 1.47 11.82 -15.23
CA VAL A 16 2.72 12.29 -14.62
C VAL A 16 2.42 13.40 -13.61
N PRO A 17 2.95 13.35 -12.37
CA PRO A 17 4.05 12.48 -11.90
C PRO A 17 3.63 11.16 -11.23
N PHE A 18 2.41 10.65 -11.50
CA PHE A 18 1.87 9.41 -10.93
C PHE A 18 1.77 9.45 -9.39
N ALA A 19 1.45 10.61 -8.83
CA ALA A 19 1.50 10.83 -7.38
C ALA A 19 0.24 10.27 -6.69
N PRO A 20 0.34 9.35 -5.71
CA PRO A 20 -0.81 8.81 -5.01
C PRO A 20 -1.44 9.86 -4.09
N ARG A 21 -2.77 9.79 -3.89
CA ARG A 21 -3.48 10.72 -2.97
C ARG A 21 -3.41 10.25 -1.51
N ILE A 22 -3.25 8.95 -1.27
CA ILE A 22 -3.32 8.35 0.06
C ILE A 22 -1.90 8.12 0.59
N THR A 23 -1.22 9.19 0.98
CA THR A 23 0.19 9.14 1.46
C THR A 23 0.30 9.05 2.98
N ARG A 24 -0.81 9.00 3.70
CA ARG A 24 -0.87 8.91 5.16
C ARG A 24 -1.99 7.99 5.60
N SER A 25 -1.80 7.34 6.74
CA SER A 25 -2.86 6.54 7.36
C SER A 25 -4.00 7.44 7.83
N ALA A 26 -5.22 6.93 7.72
CA ALA A 26 -6.42 7.57 8.26
C ALA A 26 -7.35 6.51 8.85
N ILE A 27 -8.11 6.89 9.87
CA ILE A 27 -9.20 6.07 10.42
C ILE A 27 -10.51 6.77 10.10
N VAL A 28 -11.38 6.08 9.38
CA VAL A 28 -12.69 6.61 8.96
C VAL A 28 -13.82 5.65 9.36
N PRO A 29 -15.07 6.13 9.48
CA PRO A 29 -16.21 5.25 9.74
C PRO A 29 -16.38 4.23 8.62
N ALA A 30 -16.34 2.93 8.94
CA ALA A 30 -16.43 1.89 7.91
C ALA A 30 -17.82 1.83 7.23
N ARG A 31 -18.87 2.31 7.92
CA ARG A 31 -20.25 2.34 7.41
C ARG A 31 -20.45 3.14 6.13
N GLU A 32 -19.50 4.02 5.79
CA GLU A 32 -19.52 4.81 4.55
C GLU A 32 -19.16 3.95 3.33
N TYR A 33 -18.46 2.84 3.54
CA TYR A 33 -17.89 2.00 2.47
C TYR A 33 -18.40 0.55 2.51
N LEU A 34 -18.78 0.05 3.69
CA LEU A 34 -19.12 -1.35 3.93
C LEU A 34 -20.33 -1.49 4.86
N SER A 35 -21.19 -2.47 4.58
CA SER A 35 -22.32 -2.83 5.45
C SER A 35 -21.84 -3.68 6.63
N LEU A 36 -21.25 -3.03 7.63
CA LEU A 36 -20.72 -3.63 8.87
C LEU A 36 -21.46 -3.10 10.11
N CYS A 37 -20.99 -3.47 11.31
CA CYS A 37 -21.54 -2.91 12.54
C CYS A 37 -21.39 -1.37 12.56
N PRO A 38 -22.36 -0.62 13.13
CA PRO A 38 -22.41 0.85 12.98
C PRO A 38 -21.20 1.62 13.52
N GLN A 39 -20.44 1.00 14.43
CA GLN A 39 -19.27 1.57 15.09
C GLN A 39 -17.94 1.12 14.47
N ALA A 40 -17.96 0.21 13.49
CA ALA A 40 -16.75 -0.26 12.83
C ALA A 40 -15.93 0.91 12.25
N GLN A 41 -14.62 0.79 12.40
CA GLN A 41 -13.65 1.73 11.84
C GLN A 41 -12.90 1.06 10.69
N LEU A 42 -12.60 1.84 9.66
CA LEU A 42 -11.75 1.45 8.54
C LEU A 42 -10.40 2.15 8.72
N LEU A 43 -9.34 1.36 8.89
CA LEU A 43 -7.97 1.85 8.80
C LEU A 43 -7.56 1.87 7.33
N VAL A 44 -7.35 3.06 6.78
CA VAL A 44 -6.76 3.27 5.47
C VAL A 44 -5.24 3.36 5.66
N VAL A 45 -4.50 2.56 4.92
CA VAL A 45 -3.03 2.44 5.02
C VAL A 45 -2.40 3.25 3.87
N PRO A 46 -1.27 3.95 4.07
CA PRO A 46 -0.66 4.75 3.02
C PRO A 46 -0.14 3.89 1.88
N ASP A 47 -0.26 4.41 0.66
CA ASP A 47 0.47 3.93 -0.50
C ASP A 47 1.93 4.43 -0.45
N ILE A 48 2.88 3.61 -0.92
CA ILE A 48 4.31 3.95 -0.98
C ILE A 48 4.59 4.86 -2.18
N SER A 49 3.96 4.55 -3.33
CA SER A 49 4.08 5.29 -4.59
C SER A 49 2.83 5.05 -5.46
N GLY A 50 2.77 5.63 -6.66
CA GLY A 50 1.62 5.49 -7.56
C GLY A 50 1.27 4.04 -7.93
N TYR A 51 2.28 3.17 -7.98
CA TYR A 51 2.15 1.75 -8.34
C TYR A 51 2.68 0.79 -7.25
N VAL A 52 2.97 1.30 -6.04
CA VAL A 52 3.38 0.47 -4.91
C VAL A 52 2.44 0.79 -3.76
N GLY A 53 1.49 -0.11 -3.51
CA GLY A 53 0.34 0.14 -2.65
C GLY A 53 0.47 -0.45 -1.24
N ALA A 54 -0.64 -0.34 -0.51
CA ALA A 54 -0.80 -0.90 0.83
C ALA A 54 -0.71 -2.44 0.89
N ASP A 55 -0.98 -3.14 -0.21
CA ASP A 55 -0.78 -4.59 -0.36
C ASP A 55 0.71 -4.96 -0.24
N THR A 56 1.58 -4.28 -0.98
CA THR A 56 3.04 -4.47 -0.84
C THR A 56 3.51 -4.17 0.59
N LEU A 57 3.01 -3.09 1.20
CA LEU A 57 3.32 -2.77 2.60
C LEU A 57 2.84 -3.87 3.56
N SER A 58 1.69 -4.49 3.28
CA SER A 58 1.18 -5.61 4.07
C SER A 58 2.09 -6.83 3.99
N CYS A 59 2.69 -7.12 2.82
CA CYS A 59 3.69 -8.17 2.65
C CYS A 59 4.97 -7.88 3.46
N VAL A 60 5.42 -6.61 3.48
CA VAL A 60 6.56 -6.17 4.32
C VAL A 60 6.26 -6.38 5.80
N LEU A 61 5.05 -6.02 6.25
CA LEU A 61 4.64 -6.22 7.64
C LEU A 61 4.54 -7.70 8.01
N ALA A 62 3.94 -8.51 7.14
CA ALA A 62 3.77 -9.95 7.37
C ALA A 62 5.10 -10.71 7.42
N SER A 63 6.06 -10.33 6.57
CA SER A 63 7.39 -10.96 6.53
C SER A 63 8.31 -10.48 7.65
N ARG A 64 8.04 -9.32 8.25
CA ARG A 64 8.90 -8.66 9.25
C ARG A 64 10.32 -8.39 8.75
N MET A 65 10.51 -8.28 7.43
CA MET A 65 11.82 -8.01 6.83
C MET A 65 12.44 -6.67 7.26
N TYR A 66 11.62 -5.76 7.79
CA TYR A 66 12.05 -4.47 8.35
C TYR A 66 12.74 -4.58 9.72
N GLU A 67 12.72 -5.76 10.37
CA GLU A 67 13.36 -5.98 11.67
C GLU A 67 14.80 -6.49 11.55
N GLY A 68 15.20 -6.96 10.36
CA GLY A 68 16.51 -7.53 10.09
C GLY A 68 17.42 -6.62 9.26
N THR A 69 18.69 -6.99 9.20
CA THR A 69 19.69 -6.35 8.32
C THR A 69 20.14 -7.26 7.17
N ASP A 70 19.61 -8.49 7.13
CA ASP A 70 19.87 -9.45 6.07
C ASP A 70 19.40 -8.94 4.70
N THR A 71 20.04 -9.44 3.64
CA THR A 71 19.61 -9.14 2.28
C THR A 71 18.43 -10.03 1.93
N VAL A 72 17.25 -9.43 1.78
CA VAL A 72 16.00 -10.14 1.51
C VAL A 72 15.28 -9.46 0.35
N LEU A 73 14.90 -10.24 -0.65
CA LEU A 73 14.03 -9.79 -1.73
C LEU A 73 12.63 -10.39 -1.52
N LEU A 74 11.66 -9.52 -1.26
CA LEU A 74 10.25 -9.85 -1.29
C LEU A 74 9.72 -9.61 -2.72
N VAL A 75 9.00 -10.60 -3.25
CA VAL A 75 8.36 -10.54 -4.57
C VAL A 75 6.88 -10.84 -4.38
N ASP A 76 6.03 -9.86 -4.69
CA ASP A 76 4.58 -10.04 -4.80
C ASP A 76 4.24 -10.35 -6.26
N ILE A 77 3.61 -11.50 -6.49
CA ILE A 77 3.28 -11.97 -7.84
C ILE A 77 1.79 -11.82 -8.02
N GLY A 78 1.39 -10.68 -8.61
CA GLY A 78 0.00 -10.34 -8.86
C GLY A 78 -0.25 -9.92 -10.30
N THR A 79 -1.25 -9.06 -10.49
CA THR A 79 -1.51 -8.41 -11.79
C THR A 79 -0.30 -7.57 -12.23
N ASN A 80 0.34 -6.91 -11.27
CA ASN A 80 1.65 -6.30 -11.45
C ASN A 80 2.71 -7.16 -10.74
N GLY A 81 3.99 -6.81 -10.94
CA GLY A 81 5.09 -7.39 -10.19
C GLY A 81 5.71 -6.39 -9.23
N GLU A 82 5.18 -6.29 -8.02
CA GLU A 82 5.76 -5.48 -6.95
C GLU A 82 6.90 -6.22 -6.24
N MET A 83 7.97 -5.49 -5.94
CA MET A 83 9.15 -6.02 -5.27
C MET A 83 9.63 -5.08 -4.18
N VAL A 84 10.16 -5.65 -3.10
CA VAL A 84 10.85 -4.90 -2.03
C VAL A 84 12.18 -5.57 -1.72
N LEU A 85 13.27 -4.83 -1.85
CA LEU A 85 14.60 -5.28 -1.44
C LEU A 85 14.93 -4.65 -0.09
N SER A 86 15.21 -5.48 0.91
CA SER A 86 15.89 -5.08 2.15
C SER A 86 17.37 -5.39 2.06
N HIS A 87 18.22 -4.44 2.44
CA HIS A 87 19.68 -4.61 2.55
C HIS A 87 20.22 -3.68 3.63
N GLN A 88 20.90 -4.24 4.65
CA GLN A 88 21.50 -3.45 5.73
C GLN A 88 20.48 -2.54 6.47
N GLY A 89 19.23 -3.00 6.60
CA GLY A 89 18.15 -2.26 7.25
C GLY A 89 17.53 -1.15 6.40
N ALA A 90 18.04 -0.90 5.18
CA ALA A 90 17.39 -0.04 4.20
C ALA A 90 16.47 -0.85 3.29
N MET A 91 15.34 -0.26 2.87
CA MET A 91 14.40 -0.87 1.95
C MET A 91 14.16 0.01 0.73
N VAL A 92 14.08 -0.62 -0.44
CA VAL A 92 13.67 0.01 -1.70
C VAL A 92 12.58 -0.84 -2.35
N ALA A 93 11.65 -0.19 -3.06
CA ALA A 93 10.54 -0.87 -3.71
C ALA A 93 10.38 -0.43 -5.16
N CYS A 94 9.88 -1.32 -6.01
CA CYS A 94 9.49 -1.02 -7.39
C CYS A 94 8.29 -1.86 -7.82
N SER A 95 7.70 -1.47 -8.94
CA SER A 95 6.65 -2.23 -9.65
C SER A 95 7.03 -2.30 -11.13
N THR A 96 6.68 -3.41 -11.77
CA THR A 96 6.73 -3.58 -13.23
C THR A 96 5.34 -3.67 -13.84
#